data_AF-A0A699YNC0-F1
#
_entry.id   AF-A0A699YNC0-F1
#
_cell.length_a   1.000
_cell.length_b   1.000
_cell.length_c   1.000
_cell.angle_alpha   90.00
_cell.angle_beta   90.00
_cell.angle_gamma   90.00
#
_symmetry.space_group_name_H-M   'P 1'
#
loop_
_entity.id
_entity.type
_entity.pdbx_description
1 polymer ?
#
loop_
_entity_poly.entity_id
_entity_poly.type
_entity_poly.pdbx_seq_one_letter_code
_entity_poly.pdbx_strand_id
1 'polypeptide(L)'
;MLTARSTLDKYAANGGTEMNCLGFIMDNTTANMKALRLLQEAMPTIIALGCVVHALNLLCKDLSKPDKLKALHQEVMQEEAATLGTPTASVADILGDVKWASMVSGDSEAIRTELKNQQLKMHVRDAHSIRANNPTRFAGLLLMAQDMQVVMGAILGMTSSVTWEEVRSSSVNASVFDKLTSGWWKSLNMVVDLMEPIGNAIHRLEADMPYLSQE
;
A
#
# COMPACT_ATOMS: atom_id res chain seq x y z
N MET A 1 29.15 15.35 -3.20
CA MET A 1 29.05 13.91 -3.53
C MET A 1 29.82 13.15 -2.45
N LEU A 2 29.13 12.70 -1.40
CA LEU A 2 29.76 11.87 -0.36
C LEU A 2 29.93 10.48 -0.97
N THR A 3 31.17 10.04 -1.18
CA THR A 3 31.47 8.68 -1.61
C THR A 3 31.24 7.74 -0.42
N ALA A 4 30.81 6.49 -0.67
CA ALA A 4 30.66 5.48 0.38
C ALA A 4 31.94 5.37 1.25
N ARG A 5 33.10 5.55 0.61
CA ARG A 5 34.41 5.63 1.25
C ARG A 5 34.52 6.76 2.28
N SER A 6 34.09 7.98 1.94
CA SER A 6 34.11 9.12 2.87
C SER A 6 33.21 8.95 4.11
N THR A 7 32.19 8.08 4.05
CA THR A 7 31.33 7.77 5.20
C THR A 7 32.01 6.76 6.11
N LEU A 8 32.64 5.73 5.53
CA LEU A 8 33.46 4.75 6.25
C LEU A 8 34.70 5.40 6.90
N ASP A 9 35.36 6.32 6.19
CA ASP A 9 36.54 7.05 6.67
C ASP A 9 36.20 7.95 7.87
N LYS A 10 35.00 8.56 7.89
CA LYS A 10 34.51 9.36 9.03
C LYS A 10 34.19 8.51 10.26
N TYR A 11 33.74 7.27 10.07
CA TYR A 11 33.49 6.34 11.18
C TYR A 11 34.79 5.76 11.74
N ALA A 12 35.76 5.42 10.88
CA ALA A 12 37.09 4.97 11.29
C ALA A 12 37.87 6.04 12.06
N ALA A 13 37.71 7.33 11.70
CA ALA A 13 38.37 8.45 12.37
C ALA A 13 37.92 8.68 13.83
N ASN A 14 36.78 8.12 14.25
CA ASN A 14 36.23 8.28 15.60
C ASN A 14 36.66 7.17 16.59
N GLY A 15 37.72 6.41 16.29
CA GLY A 15 38.38 5.54 17.28
C GLY A 15 37.74 4.16 17.52
N GLY A 16 36.88 3.69 16.62
CA GLY A 16 36.38 2.31 16.65
C GLY A 16 37.44 1.33 16.12
N THR A 17 38.11 0.61 17.01
CA THR A 17 38.94 -0.57 16.67
C THR A 17 38.08 -1.63 15.98
N GLU A 18 38.51 -2.09 14.80
CA GLU A 18 37.99 -3.21 14.01
C GLU A 18 36.45 -3.30 13.91
N MET A 19 35.88 -2.67 12.86
CA MET A 19 34.49 -2.89 12.47
C MET A 19 34.29 -4.36 12.05
N ASN A 20 33.68 -5.16 12.91
CA ASN A 20 32.97 -6.39 12.51
C ASN A 20 31.64 -6.04 11.79
N CYS A 21 31.68 -5.10 10.83
CA CYS A 21 30.53 -4.78 10.00
C CYS A 21 30.40 -5.86 8.92
N LEU A 22 29.47 -6.79 9.14
CA LEU A 22 29.23 -7.90 8.21
C LEU A 22 28.46 -7.45 6.96
N GLY A 23 27.72 -6.33 7.02
CA GLY A 23 26.81 -5.95 5.96
C GLY A 23 26.05 -4.64 6.12
N PHE A 24 25.43 -4.23 5.01
CA PHE A 24 24.46 -3.14 4.92
C PHE A 24 23.16 -3.65 4.30
N ILE A 25 22.04 -3.28 4.92
CA ILE A 25 20.69 -3.47 4.39
C ILE A 25 20.08 -2.09 4.19
N MET A 26 19.64 -1.77 2.97
CA MET A 26 19.09 -0.45 2.65
C MET A 26 17.76 -0.57 1.93
N ASP A 27 16.94 0.48 1.94
CA ASP A 27 15.75 0.52 1.08
C ASP A 27 16.12 0.38 -0.40
N ASN A 28 15.15 -0.02 -1.23
CA ASN A 28 15.43 -0.36 -2.63
C ASN A 28 15.33 0.86 -3.56
N THR A 29 15.57 2.07 -3.05
CA THR A 29 15.63 3.26 -3.90
C THR A 29 16.82 3.16 -4.87
N THR A 30 16.71 3.78 -6.05
CA THR A 30 17.78 3.76 -7.07
C THR A 30 19.13 4.23 -6.51
N ALA A 31 19.12 5.22 -5.62
CA ALA A 31 20.32 5.74 -4.98
C ALA A 31 20.97 4.70 -4.05
N ASN A 32 20.18 4.06 -3.20
CA ASN A 32 20.67 3.06 -2.25
C ASN A 32 21.12 1.78 -2.96
N MET A 33 20.38 1.31 -3.97
CA MET A 33 20.82 0.18 -4.79
C MET A 33 22.13 0.46 -5.53
N LYS A 34 22.37 1.71 -5.97
CA LYS A 34 23.65 2.12 -6.53
C LYS A 34 24.76 2.14 -5.47
N ALA A 35 24.47 2.62 -4.26
CA ALA A 35 25.41 2.61 -3.15
C ALA A 35 25.80 1.18 -2.73
N LEU A 36 24.84 0.26 -2.64
CA LEU A 36 25.09 -1.16 -2.37
C LEU A 36 26.02 -1.80 -3.40
N ARG A 37 25.81 -1.51 -4.70
CA ARG A 37 26.72 -1.98 -5.77
C ARG A 37 28.13 -1.45 -5.59
N LEU A 38 28.28 -0.16 -5.30
CA LEU A 38 29.59 0.46 -5.04
C LEU A 38 30.28 -0.13 -3.80
N LEU A 39 29.51 -0.46 -2.76
CA LEU A 39 30.03 -1.12 -1.55
C LEU A 39 30.51 -2.54 -1.86
N GLN A 40 29.74 -3.30 -2.65
CA GLN A 40 30.08 -4.67 -3.02
C GLN A 40 31.30 -4.72 -3.96
N GLU A 41 31.46 -3.73 -4.85
CA GLU A 41 32.66 -3.56 -5.68
C GLU A 41 33.89 -3.20 -4.83
N ALA A 42 33.73 -2.32 -3.84
CA ALA A 42 34.84 -1.88 -2.98
C ALA A 42 35.24 -2.93 -1.92
N MET A 43 34.30 -3.73 -1.45
CA MET A 43 34.48 -4.72 -0.38
C MET A 43 33.68 -6.00 -0.70
N PRO A 44 34.24 -6.92 -1.52
CA PRO A 44 33.50 -8.11 -1.98
C PRO A 44 33.05 -9.07 -0.87
N THR A 45 33.64 -8.96 0.32
CA THR A 45 33.31 -9.79 1.48
C THR A 45 32.14 -9.24 2.32
N ILE A 46 31.65 -8.03 2.02
CA ILE A 46 30.53 -7.43 2.76
C ILE A 46 29.19 -7.87 2.19
N ILE A 47 28.21 -8.13 3.06
CA ILE A 47 26.83 -8.40 2.66
C ILE A 47 26.16 -7.07 2.30
N ALA A 48 25.77 -6.87 1.05
CA ALA A 48 25.09 -5.64 0.59
C ALA A 48 23.73 -6.00 -0.03
N LEU A 49 22.64 -5.79 0.70
CA LEU A 49 21.30 -6.28 0.32
C LEU A 49 20.24 -5.18 0.36
N GLY A 50 19.26 -5.30 -0.53
CA GLY A 50 18.04 -4.50 -0.49
C GLY A 50 17.06 -5.00 0.58
N CYS A 51 16.28 -4.09 1.15
CA CYS A 51 15.25 -4.38 2.13
C CYS A 51 14.10 -5.19 1.49
N VAL A 52 13.85 -6.38 2.02
CA VAL A 52 12.77 -7.28 1.59
C VAL A 52 11.40 -6.65 1.85
N VAL A 53 11.23 -5.96 2.97
CA VAL A 53 9.95 -5.33 3.34
C VAL A 53 9.64 -4.18 2.38
N HIS A 54 10.64 -3.41 2.00
CA HIS A 54 10.50 -2.41 0.95
C HIS A 54 10.13 -3.05 -0.38
N ALA A 55 10.74 -4.19 -0.75
CA ALA A 55 10.38 -4.92 -1.97
C ALA A 55 8.91 -5.40 -1.97
N LEU A 56 8.45 -6.00 -0.87
CA LEU A 56 7.07 -6.46 -0.71
C LEU A 56 6.07 -5.30 -0.77
N ASN A 57 6.41 -4.14 -0.20
CA ASN A 57 5.57 -2.96 -0.32
C ASN A 57 5.54 -2.37 -1.74
N LEU A 58 6.67 -2.39 -2.45
CA LEU A 58 6.73 -2.00 -3.86
C LEU A 58 5.88 -2.93 -4.72
N LEU A 59 5.89 -4.24 -4.45
CA LEU A 59 5.01 -5.21 -5.10
C LEU A 59 3.53 -4.81 -4.92
N CYS A 60 3.09 -4.54 -3.70
CA CYS A 60 1.72 -4.07 -3.43
C CYS A 60 1.39 -2.76 -4.17
N LYS A 61 2.35 -1.82 -4.25
CA LYS A 61 2.19 -0.57 -5.01
C LYS A 61 2.17 -0.77 -6.52
N ASP A 62 2.82 -1.81 -7.03
CA ASP A 62 2.85 -2.12 -8.44
C ASP A 62 1.59 -2.87 -8.88
N LEU A 63 0.99 -3.68 -7.99
CA LEU A 63 -0.35 -4.27 -8.20
C LEU A 63 -1.45 -3.20 -8.34
N SER A 64 -1.26 -2.00 -7.79
CA SER A 64 -2.20 -0.89 -7.95
C SER A 64 -1.97 -0.07 -9.23
N LYS A 65 -1.06 -0.48 -10.13
CA LYS A 65 -0.72 0.26 -11.35
C LYS A 65 -1.14 -0.53 -12.59
N PRO A 66 -2.14 -0.04 -13.36
CA PRO A 66 -2.65 -0.78 -14.51
C PRO A 66 -1.59 -0.97 -15.60
N ASP A 67 -0.68 0.00 -15.80
CA ASP A 67 0.36 -0.09 -16.82
C ASP A 67 1.37 -1.20 -16.56
N LYS A 68 1.70 -1.45 -15.28
CA LYS A 68 2.60 -2.54 -14.89
C LYS A 68 1.93 -3.90 -15.00
N LEU A 69 0.64 -3.99 -14.69
CA LEU A 69 -0.13 -5.22 -14.87
C LEU A 69 -0.31 -5.55 -16.36
N LYS A 70 -0.54 -4.56 -17.22
CA LYS A 70 -0.65 -4.75 -18.67
C LYS A 70 0.66 -5.25 -19.29
N ALA A 71 1.80 -4.71 -18.86
CA ALA A 71 3.11 -5.19 -19.28
C ALA A 71 3.31 -6.67 -18.89
N LEU A 72 2.95 -7.05 -17.66
CA LEU A 72 3.02 -8.45 -17.20
C LEU A 72 2.03 -9.36 -17.94
N HIS A 73 0.82 -8.88 -18.22
CA HIS A 73 -0.22 -9.63 -18.92
C HIS A 73 0.18 -9.94 -20.38
N GLN A 74 0.87 -9.00 -21.05
CA GLN A 74 1.44 -9.23 -22.39
C GLN A 74 2.54 -10.30 -22.40
N GLU A 75 3.24 -10.50 -21.28
CA GLU A 75 4.29 -11.53 -21.14
C GLU A 75 3.71 -12.90 -20.73
N VAL A 76 2.59 -12.93 -20.01
CA VAL A 76 2.01 -14.15 -19.41
C VAL A 76 0.93 -14.81 -20.26
N MET A 77 0.27 -14.09 -21.17
CA MET A 77 -0.89 -14.61 -21.93
C MET A 77 -0.60 -14.76 -23.42
N GLN A 78 0.02 -15.89 -23.79
CA GLN A 78 -0.19 -16.53 -25.10
C GLN A 78 -1.23 -17.66 -25.05
N GLU A 79 -1.75 -18.05 -23.89
CA GLU A 79 -2.80 -19.06 -23.76
C GLU A 79 -3.75 -18.66 -22.61
N GLU A 80 -5.06 -18.93 -22.74
CA GLU A 80 -6.14 -18.71 -21.75
C GLU A 80 -6.95 -17.38 -21.76
N ALA A 81 -7.22 -16.80 -22.93
CA ALA A 81 -8.24 -15.73 -23.06
C ALA A 81 -9.69 -16.21 -23.35
N ALA A 82 -9.97 -17.53 -23.32
CA ALA A 82 -11.24 -18.06 -23.85
C ALA A 82 -12.27 -18.58 -22.81
N THR A 83 -11.92 -18.73 -21.53
CA THR A 83 -12.75 -19.54 -20.59
C THR A 83 -13.21 -18.85 -19.32
N LEU A 84 -12.69 -17.68 -18.95
CA LEU A 84 -13.22 -16.86 -17.87
C LEU A 84 -13.79 -15.57 -18.45
N GLY A 85 -15.09 -15.33 -18.27
CA GLY A 85 -15.74 -14.08 -18.64
C GLY A 85 -14.93 -12.87 -18.18
N THR A 86 -14.92 -11.81 -18.98
CA THR A 86 -14.14 -10.60 -18.73
C THR A 86 -14.34 -10.11 -17.29
N PRO A 87 -13.27 -10.00 -16.48
CA PRO A 87 -13.36 -9.43 -15.14
C PRO A 87 -13.94 -8.02 -15.23
N THR A 88 -14.98 -7.75 -14.45
CA THR A 88 -15.70 -6.46 -14.44
C THR A 88 -14.87 -5.30 -13.88
N ALA A 89 -13.75 -5.57 -13.20
CA ALA A 89 -12.73 -4.60 -12.77
C ALA A 89 -11.39 -5.31 -12.50
N SER A 90 -10.25 -4.68 -12.82
CA SER A 90 -8.93 -5.23 -12.52
C SER A 90 -8.52 -4.96 -11.05
N VAL A 91 -7.52 -5.69 -10.54
CA VAL A 91 -6.94 -5.43 -9.20
C VAL A 91 -6.49 -3.97 -9.07
N ALA A 92 -5.91 -3.39 -10.12
CA ALA A 92 -5.48 -1.99 -10.11
C ALA A 92 -6.66 -1.02 -10.04
N ASP A 93 -7.79 -1.32 -10.67
CA ASP A 93 -9.00 -0.48 -10.61
C ASP A 93 -9.57 -0.47 -9.18
N ILE A 94 -9.70 -1.64 -8.57
CA ILE A 94 -10.17 -1.79 -7.19
C ILE A 94 -9.26 -1.02 -6.22
N LEU A 95 -7.94 -1.20 -6.31
CA LEU A 95 -6.99 -0.49 -5.45
C LEU A 95 -6.96 1.02 -5.73
N GLY A 96 -7.20 1.43 -6.97
CA GLY A 96 -7.37 2.82 -7.35
C GLY A 96 -8.59 3.45 -6.69
N ASP A 97 -9.73 2.77 -6.74
CA ASP A 97 -10.96 3.22 -6.08
C ASP A 97 -10.80 3.27 -4.55
N VAL A 98 -10.15 2.27 -3.94
CA VAL A 98 -9.82 2.27 -2.49
C VAL A 98 -9.00 3.50 -2.12
N LYS A 99 -7.95 3.80 -2.89
CA LYS A 99 -7.11 4.96 -2.66
C LYS A 99 -7.92 6.26 -2.75
N TRP A 100 -8.75 6.40 -3.78
CA TRP A 100 -9.59 7.59 -3.95
C TRP A 100 -10.64 7.74 -2.84
N ALA A 101 -11.31 6.65 -2.45
CA ALA A 101 -12.27 6.66 -1.34
C ALA A 101 -11.62 7.09 -0.03
N SER A 102 -10.39 6.62 0.26
CA SER A 102 -9.61 7.09 1.40
C SER A 102 -9.26 8.59 1.31
N MET A 103 -8.78 9.06 0.15
CA MET A 103 -8.45 10.47 -0.04
C MET A 103 -9.68 11.37 0.15
N VAL A 104 -10.80 11.02 -0.48
CA VAL A 104 -12.06 11.78 -0.35
C VAL A 104 -12.57 11.78 1.09
N SER A 105 -12.46 10.65 1.79
CA SER A 105 -12.78 10.56 3.22
C SER A 105 -11.83 11.40 4.08
N GLY A 106 -10.57 11.58 3.66
CA GLY A 106 -9.60 12.47 4.31
C GLY A 106 -9.85 13.95 4.04
N ASP A 107 -10.42 14.30 2.88
CA ASP A 107 -10.54 15.70 2.43
C ASP A 107 -11.92 16.32 2.68
N SER A 108 -13.01 15.53 2.73
CA SER A 108 -14.37 16.04 2.93
C SER A 108 -14.92 15.73 4.33
N GLU A 109 -15.14 16.79 5.13
CA GLU A 109 -15.79 16.67 6.45
C GLU A 109 -17.25 16.21 6.33
N ALA A 110 -17.95 16.61 5.27
CA ALA A 110 -19.33 16.20 5.03
C ALA A 110 -19.43 14.68 4.83
N ILE A 111 -18.53 14.10 4.02
CA ILE A 111 -18.47 12.65 3.79
C ILE A 111 -18.08 11.91 5.07
N ARG A 112 -17.10 12.40 5.84
CA ARG A 112 -16.76 11.80 7.14
C ARG A 112 -17.92 11.81 8.12
N THR A 113 -18.61 12.93 8.21
CA THR A 113 -19.73 13.10 9.13
C THR A 113 -20.86 12.15 8.74
N GLU A 114 -21.18 12.04 7.46
CA GLU A 114 -22.24 11.15 7.02
C GLU A 114 -21.86 9.67 7.20
N LEU A 115 -20.61 9.27 6.93
CA LEU A 115 -20.14 7.91 7.23
C LEU A 115 -20.27 7.57 8.73
N LYS A 116 -19.98 8.52 9.63
CA LYS A 116 -20.21 8.33 11.07
C LYS A 116 -21.69 8.21 11.40
N ASN A 117 -22.53 9.08 10.82
CA ASN A 117 -23.99 9.04 11.03
C ASN A 117 -24.59 7.70 10.60
N GLN A 118 -24.15 7.16 9.45
CA GLN A 118 -24.61 5.86 8.96
C GLN A 118 -24.18 4.73 9.89
N GLN A 119 -22.95 4.75 10.43
CA GLN A 119 -22.51 3.78 11.43
C GLN A 119 -23.32 3.85 12.74
N LEU A 120 -23.66 5.07 13.20
CA LEU A 120 -24.51 5.27 14.38
C LEU A 120 -25.93 4.73 14.16
N LYS A 121 -26.51 4.91 12.96
CA LYS A 121 -27.81 4.31 12.58
C LYS A 121 -27.76 2.77 12.62
N MET A 122 -26.59 2.19 12.37
CA MET A 122 -26.33 0.75 12.47
C MET A 122 -25.98 0.30 13.90
N HIS A 123 -26.13 1.16 14.91
CA HIS A 123 -25.80 0.89 16.32
C HIS A 123 -24.31 0.57 16.59
N VAL A 124 -23.41 1.02 15.73
CA VAL A 124 -21.96 0.97 15.98
C VAL A 124 -21.60 2.09 16.96
N ARG A 125 -21.13 1.73 18.17
CA ARG A 125 -20.81 2.70 19.24
C ARG A 125 -19.54 3.51 18.94
N ASP A 126 -18.51 2.83 18.43
CA ASP A 126 -17.23 3.43 18.08
C ASP A 126 -17.09 3.44 16.56
N ALA A 127 -17.43 4.58 15.95
CA ALA A 127 -17.42 4.72 14.49
C ALA A 127 -16.01 4.51 13.92
N HIS A 128 -15.88 3.56 13.02
CA HIS A 128 -14.65 3.26 12.32
C HIS A 128 -14.39 4.30 11.23
N SER A 129 -13.13 4.72 11.07
CA SER A 129 -12.74 5.68 10.04
C SER A 129 -11.84 5.01 9.01
N ILE A 130 -12.02 5.35 7.75
CA ILE A 130 -11.07 4.96 6.69
C ILE A 130 -9.78 5.75 6.91
N ARG A 131 -8.66 5.06 7.09
CA ARG A 131 -7.37 5.72 7.29
C ARG A 131 -7.00 6.55 6.08
N ALA A 132 -6.38 7.71 6.33
CA ALA A 132 -5.87 8.57 5.27
C ALA A 132 -4.74 7.87 4.50
N ASN A 133 -4.72 8.08 3.18
CA ASN A 133 -3.68 7.59 2.31
C ASN A 133 -2.32 8.19 2.72
N ASN A 134 -1.43 7.35 3.24
CA ASN A 134 -0.06 7.70 3.54
C ASN A 134 0.90 6.91 2.63
N PRO A 135 1.52 7.54 1.61
CA PRO A 135 2.36 6.85 0.63
C PRO A 135 3.65 6.26 1.23
N THR A 136 4.06 6.70 2.42
CA THR A 136 5.26 6.19 3.11
C THR A 136 4.96 5.01 4.03
N ARG A 137 3.68 4.76 4.36
CA ARG A 137 3.29 3.64 5.22
C ARG A 137 3.30 2.33 4.44
N PHE A 138 3.95 1.31 5.01
CA PHE A 138 3.89 -0.05 4.49
C PHE A 138 2.46 -0.61 4.52
N ALA A 139 2.11 -1.38 3.49
CA ALA A 139 0.78 -2.00 3.35
C ALA A 139 -0.41 -1.02 3.41
N GLY A 140 -0.20 0.29 3.15
CA GLY A 140 -1.25 1.30 3.27
C GLY A 140 -2.53 0.98 2.48
N LEU A 141 -2.39 0.48 1.24
CA LEU A 141 -3.53 0.09 0.40
C LEU A 141 -4.35 -1.06 1.00
N LEU A 142 -3.70 -2.10 1.53
CA LEU A 142 -4.37 -3.22 2.19
C LEU A 142 -5.16 -2.72 3.41
N LEU A 143 -4.53 -1.87 4.23
CA LEU A 143 -5.16 -1.37 5.45
C LEU A 143 -6.36 -0.47 5.14
N MET A 144 -6.29 0.35 4.09
CA MET A 144 -7.43 1.12 3.61
C MET A 144 -8.54 0.23 3.05
N ALA A 145 -8.20 -0.84 2.32
CA ALA A 145 -9.17 -1.82 1.83
C ALA A 145 -9.90 -2.53 2.97
N GLN A 146 -9.17 -2.94 4.02
CA GLN A 146 -9.74 -3.53 5.23
C GLN A 146 -10.64 -2.54 5.98
N ASP A 147 -10.23 -1.27 6.12
CA ASP A 147 -11.10 -0.25 6.72
C ASP A 147 -12.40 -0.09 5.93
N MET A 148 -12.34 -0.12 4.58
CA MET A 148 -13.53 -0.08 3.72
C MET A 148 -14.44 -1.30 3.89
N GLN A 149 -13.90 -2.51 4.09
CA GLN A 149 -14.71 -3.70 4.40
C GLN A 149 -15.49 -3.51 5.70
N VAL A 150 -14.86 -2.93 6.73
CA VAL A 150 -15.51 -2.65 8.02
C VAL A 150 -16.65 -1.63 7.85
N VAL A 151 -16.45 -0.57 7.08
CA VAL A 151 -17.45 0.49 6.87
C VAL A 151 -18.38 0.25 5.67
N MET A 152 -18.36 -0.94 5.06
CA MET A 152 -19.14 -1.25 3.85
C MET A 152 -20.62 -0.88 3.99
N GLY A 153 -21.24 -1.28 5.10
CA GLY A 153 -22.66 -0.98 5.35
C GLY A 153 -22.95 0.52 5.44
N ALA A 154 -22.03 1.29 6.03
CA ALA A 154 -22.15 2.74 6.13
C ALA A 154 -21.97 3.44 4.78
N ILE A 155 -21.04 2.96 3.95
CA ILE A 155 -20.87 3.45 2.57
C ILE A 155 -22.13 3.19 1.76
N LEU A 156 -22.67 1.98 1.79
CA LEU A 156 -23.91 1.63 1.09
C LEU A 156 -25.11 2.45 1.58
N GLY A 157 -25.21 2.66 2.90
CA GLY A 157 -26.24 3.50 3.50
C GLY A 157 -26.10 4.97 3.12
N MET A 158 -24.87 5.49 3.00
CA MET A 158 -24.58 6.84 2.55
C MET A 158 -24.98 7.04 1.08
N THR A 159 -24.54 6.16 0.17
CA THR A 159 -24.82 6.30 -1.27
C THR A 159 -26.27 6.03 -1.65
N SER A 160 -26.99 5.26 -0.82
CA SER A 160 -28.42 5.01 -1.00
C SER A 160 -29.31 6.05 -0.29
N SER A 161 -28.72 6.99 0.45
CA SER A 161 -29.48 7.99 1.20
C SER A 161 -30.03 9.10 0.29
N VAL A 162 -31.16 9.70 0.69
CA VAL A 162 -31.73 10.86 0.00
C VAL A 162 -30.81 12.09 0.05
N THR A 163 -29.92 12.15 1.03
CA THR A 163 -28.92 13.21 1.22
C THR A 163 -27.65 12.98 0.41
N TRP A 164 -27.52 11.86 -0.31
CA TRP A 164 -26.29 11.52 -1.02
C TRP A 164 -25.89 12.60 -2.03
N GLU A 165 -26.83 13.12 -2.83
CA GLU A 165 -26.48 14.10 -3.86
C GLU A 165 -25.89 15.40 -3.26
N GLU A 166 -26.40 15.82 -2.09
CA GLU A 166 -25.86 16.96 -1.35
C GLU A 166 -24.44 16.64 -0.82
N VAL A 167 -24.27 15.50 -0.16
CA VAL A 167 -22.98 15.07 0.39
C VAL A 167 -21.95 14.86 -0.72
N ARG A 168 -22.35 14.30 -1.86
CA ARG A 168 -21.53 14.07 -3.05
C ARG A 168 -21.01 15.38 -3.64
N SER A 169 -21.83 16.43 -3.63
CA SER A 169 -21.43 17.76 -4.12
C SER A 169 -20.29 18.40 -3.29
N SER A 170 -20.03 17.89 -2.07
CA SER A 170 -18.93 18.38 -1.22
C SER A 170 -17.53 18.04 -1.74
N SER A 171 -17.39 17.12 -2.70
CA SER A 171 -16.10 16.78 -3.29
C SER A 171 -16.26 16.34 -4.75
N VAL A 172 -15.43 16.92 -5.63
CA VAL A 172 -15.38 16.57 -7.06
C VAL A 172 -15.08 15.08 -7.31
N ASN A 173 -14.45 14.41 -6.34
CA ASN A 173 -14.05 13.01 -6.42
C ASN A 173 -15.00 12.08 -5.66
N ALA A 174 -16.08 12.59 -5.05
CA ALA A 174 -17.05 11.78 -4.30
C ALA A 174 -17.76 10.73 -5.17
N SER A 175 -17.77 10.91 -6.50
CA SER A 175 -18.29 9.93 -7.45
C SER A 175 -17.58 8.56 -7.42
N VAL A 176 -16.42 8.45 -6.76
CA VAL A 176 -15.80 7.15 -6.49
C VAL A 176 -16.74 6.22 -5.71
N PHE A 177 -17.54 6.75 -4.78
CA PHE A 177 -18.46 5.95 -3.97
C PHE A 177 -19.63 5.38 -4.79
N ASP A 178 -20.01 6.03 -5.91
CA ASP A 178 -21.06 5.54 -6.82
C ASP A 178 -20.65 4.21 -7.51
N LYS A 179 -19.34 3.98 -7.65
CA LYS A 179 -18.80 2.77 -8.30
C LYS A 179 -18.81 1.54 -7.39
N LEU A 180 -18.96 1.72 -6.08
CA LEU A 180 -18.83 0.69 -5.06
C LEU A 180 -20.10 -0.18 -4.95
N THR A 181 -20.44 -0.81 -6.07
CA THR A 181 -21.60 -1.69 -6.22
C THR A 181 -21.36 -3.07 -5.57
N SER A 182 -22.41 -3.89 -5.46
CA SER A 182 -22.30 -5.26 -4.91
C SER A 182 -21.22 -6.12 -5.58
N GLY A 183 -21.04 -6.01 -6.90
CA GLY A 183 -19.99 -6.70 -7.64
C GLY A 183 -18.58 -6.20 -7.27
N TRP A 184 -18.44 -4.90 -7.00
CA TRP A 184 -17.17 -4.29 -6.60
C TRP A 184 -16.71 -4.82 -5.24
N TRP A 185 -17.60 -4.95 -4.26
CA TRP A 185 -17.27 -5.48 -2.92
C TRP A 185 -16.76 -6.92 -2.96
N LYS A 186 -17.31 -7.75 -3.86
CA LYS A 186 -16.79 -9.11 -4.09
C LYS A 186 -15.35 -9.09 -4.60
N SER A 187 -15.05 -8.20 -5.54
CA SER A 187 -13.69 -8.01 -6.05
C SER A 187 -12.75 -7.45 -4.98
N LEU A 188 -13.21 -6.52 -4.13
CA LEU A 188 -12.43 -6.03 -3.00
C LEU A 188 -12.01 -7.16 -2.06
N ASN A 189 -12.92 -8.07 -1.72
CA ASN A 189 -12.59 -9.22 -0.86
C ASN A 189 -11.49 -10.08 -1.48
N MET A 190 -11.57 -10.39 -2.78
CA MET A 190 -10.54 -11.15 -3.48
C MET A 190 -9.18 -10.42 -3.48
N VAL A 191 -9.19 -9.09 -3.63
CA VAL A 191 -7.97 -8.27 -3.56
C VAL A 191 -7.37 -8.27 -2.16
N VAL A 192 -8.20 -8.19 -1.12
CA VAL A 192 -7.75 -8.29 0.28
C VAL A 192 -7.15 -9.66 0.56
N ASP A 193 -7.81 -10.76 0.16
CA ASP A 193 -7.31 -12.12 0.32
C ASP A 193 -5.95 -12.32 -0.38
N LEU A 194 -5.76 -11.70 -1.55
CA LEU A 194 -4.48 -11.70 -2.27
C LEU A 194 -3.38 -10.92 -1.53
N MET A 195 -3.73 -9.75 -0.97
CA MET A 195 -2.75 -8.85 -0.36
C MET A 195 -2.45 -9.18 1.10
N GLU A 196 -3.34 -9.86 1.80
CA GLU A 196 -3.23 -10.16 3.23
C GLU A 196 -1.97 -10.97 3.58
N PRO A 197 -1.59 -12.04 2.85
CA PRO A 197 -0.35 -12.76 3.14
C PRO A 197 0.90 -11.86 3.03
N ILE A 198 0.91 -10.93 2.08
CA ILE A 198 2.00 -9.97 1.89
C ILE A 198 2.03 -8.96 3.03
N GLY A 199 0.87 -8.43 3.42
CA GLY A 199 0.73 -7.52 4.57
C GLY A 199 1.17 -8.18 5.88
N ASN A 200 0.79 -9.43 6.10
CA ASN A 200 1.21 -10.21 7.27
C ASN A 200 2.72 -10.47 7.28
N ALA A 201 3.32 -10.75 6.12
CA ALA A 201 4.77 -10.88 6.01
C ALA A 201 5.49 -9.57 6.35
N ILE A 202 5.01 -8.43 5.83
CA ILE A 202 5.53 -7.10 6.15
C ILE A 202 5.44 -6.83 7.66
N HIS A 203 4.28 -7.08 8.28
CA HIS A 203 4.08 -6.88 9.72
C HIS A 203 5.02 -7.75 10.57
N ARG A 204 5.19 -9.03 10.21
CA ARG A 204 6.10 -9.93 10.93
C ARG A 204 7.57 -9.54 10.81
N LEU A 205 7.96 -8.94 9.69
CA LEU A 205 9.35 -8.57 9.41
C LEU A 205 9.77 -7.20 9.98
N GLU A 206 8.83 -6.27 10.16
CA GLU A 206 9.09 -4.91 10.68
C GLU A 206 8.48 -4.62 12.05
N ALA A 207 7.26 -5.09 12.33
CA ALA A 207 6.47 -4.60 13.47
C ALA A 207 6.50 -5.54 14.68
N ASP A 208 6.31 -6.85 14.46
CA ASP A 208 6.18 -7.81 15.57
C ASP A 208 7.54 -8.21 16.14
N MET A 209 8.54 -8.29 15.26
CA MET A 209 9.93 -8.61 15.55
C MET A 209 10.76 -7.91 14.45
N PRO A 210 11.34 -6.73 14.69
CA PRO A 210 12.16 -6.06 13.69
C PRO A 210 13.43 -6.88 13.43
N TYR A 211 13.32 -7.84 12.50
CA TYR A 211 14.43 -8.72 12.11
C TYR A 211 15.43 -8.00 11.20
N LEU A 212 15.02 -6.90 10.57
CA LEU A 212 15.78 -6.19 9.53
C LEU A 212 15.96 -4.69 9.81
N SER A 213 15.10 -4.09 10.64
CA SER A 213 15.18 -2.71 11.09
C SER A 213 15.64 -2.67 12.56
N GLN A 214 16.91 -2.96 12.82
CA GLN A 214 17.45 -2.71 14.15
C GLN A 214 17.70 -1.21 14.36
N GLU A 215 17.37 -0.74 15.57
CA GLU A 215 17.74 0.56 16.13
C GLU A 215 19.24 0.86 16.03
#